data_AF-A0A8I1T8H6-F1
#
_entry.id   AF-A0A8I1T8H6-F1
#
_cell.length_a   1.000
_cell.length_b   1.000
_cell.length_c   1.000
_cell.angle_alpha   90.00
_cell.angle_beta   90.00
_cell.angle_gamma   90.00
#
_symmetry.space_group_name_H-M   'P 1'
#
loop_
_entity.id
_entity.type
_entity.pdbx_description
1 polymer ?
#
loop_
_entity_poly.entity_id
_entity_poly.type
_entity_poly.pdbx_seq_one_letter_code
_entity_poly.pdbx_strand_id
1 'polypeptide(L)'
;MADGVGMDLIEVARIERALDRHPRLADRLFTEGELQYAASKGRPGRHLAARFAAKEAVVKALRLGPGTSLREIEVVAGDERDPAPQIRLSGRVRDQADSRGLSVQVSLTHAREMAGAVAIAESA
;
A
#
# COMPACT_ATOMS: atom_id res chain seq x y z
N MET A 1 16.13 -6.55 -14.81
CA MET A 1 15.79 -5.11 -14.91
C MET A 1 14.36 -4.98 -14.44
N ALA A 2 14.00 -3.91 -13.71
CA ALA A 2 12.63 -3.71 -13.26
C ALA A 2 11.67 -3.49 -14.44
N ASP A 3 10.56 -4.21 -14.46
CA ASP A 3 9.49 -4.11 -15.47
C ASP A 3 8.56 -2.90 -15.21
N GLY A 4 8.53 -2.45 -13.96
CA GLY A 4 7.79 -1.27 -13.53
C GLY A 4 8.30 -0.65 -12.23
N VAL A 5 8.06 0.65 -12.07
CA VAL A 5 8.35 1.42 -10.87
C VAL A 5 7.17 2.32 -10.54
N GLY A 6 6.89 2.48 -9.25
CA GLY A 6 5.90 3.41 -8.75
C GLY A 6 6.39 4.10 -7.50
N MET A 7 6.02 5.38 -7.35
CA MET A 7 6.29 6.16 -6.15
C MET A 7 5.05 6.96 -5.80
N ASP A 8 4.76 7.08 -4.52
CA ASP A 8 3.70 7.94 -4.01
C ASP A 8 4.12 8.65 -2.72
N LEU A 9 3.57 9.84 -2.53
CA LEU A 9 3.85 10.71 -1.39
C LEU A 9 2.54 11.42 -1.00
N ILE A 10 2.19 11.37 0.28
CA ILE A 10 0.93 11.90 0.79
C ILE A 10 1.09 12.58 2.14
N GLU A 11 0.33 13.66 2.35
CA GLU A 11 0.16 14.26 3.67
C GLU A 11 -0.60 13.31 4.59
N VAL A 12 -0.06 13.04 5.77
CA VAL A 12 -0.72 12.23 6.80
C VAL A 12 -2.08 12.84 7.18
N ALA A 13 -2.13 14.17 7.31
CA ALA A 13 -3.34 14.90 7.65
C ALA A 13 -4.43 14.77 6.56
N ARG A 14 -4.06 14.54 5.29
CA ARG A 14 -5.04 14.31 4.22
C ARG A 14 -5.78 12.99 4.41
N ILE A 15 -5.08 11.94 4.81
CA ILE A 15 -5.67 10.64 5.11
C ILE A 15 -6.51 10.71 6.38
N GLU A 16 -5.98 11.30 7.45
CA GLU A 16 -6.72 11.50 8.72
C GLU A 16 -8.05 12.23 8.46
N ARG A 17 -8.02 13.40 7.80
CA ARG A 17 -9.24 14.16 7.47
C ARG A 17 -10.22 13.39 6.57
N ALA A 18 -9.72 12.57 5.64
CA ALA A 18 -10.58 11.81 4.74
C ALA A 18 -11.32 10.69 5.48
N LEU A 19 -10.63 9.99 6.38
CA LEU A 19 -11.21 8.93 7.20
C LEU A 19 -12.17 9.49 8.25
N ASP A 20 -11.85 10.64 8.86
CA ASP A 20 -12.75 11.32 9.79
C ASP A 20 -14.06 11.75 9.10
N ARG A 21 -13.96 12.32 7.90
CA ARG A 21 -15.13 12.76 7.13
C ARG A 21 -15.96 11.58 6.61
N HIS A 22 -15.30 10.48 6.25
CA HIS A 22 -15.95 9.31 5.65
C HIS A 22 -15.43 8.02 6.28
N PRO A 23 -15.95 7.60 7.45
CA PRO A 23 -15.44 6.43 8.17
C PRO A 23 -15.44 5.13 7.34
N ARG A 24 -16.47 4.92 6.52
CA ARG A 24 -16.57 3.76 5.60
C ARG A 24 -15.50 3.73 4.49
N LEU A 25 -14.73 4.81 4.34
CA LEU A 25 -13.60 4.84 3.40
C LEU A 25 -12.49 3.89 3.87
N ALA A 26 -12.32 3.69 5.18
CA ALA A 26 -11.34 2.77 5.73
C ALA A 26 -11.52 1.35 5.14
N ASP A 27 -12.75 0.84 5.15
CA ASP A 27 -13.10 -0.50 4.66
C ASP A 27 -12.92 -0.67 3.14
N ARG A 28 -12.89 0.44 2.40
CA ARG A 28 -12.66 0.45 0.95
C ARG A 28 -11.18 0.52 0.58
N LEU A 29 -10.37 1.14 1.43
CA LEU A 29 -8.95 1.38 1.17
C LEU A 29 -8.05 0.31 1.78
N PHE A 30 -8.42 -0.21 2.95
CA PHE A 30 -7.54 -1.05 3.76
C PHE A 30 -8.14 -2.42 4.03
N THR A 31 -7.27 -3.43 4.19
CA THR A 31 -7.67 -4.72 4.73
C THR A 31 -7.83 -4.64 6.24
N GLU A 32 -8.49 -5.64 6.81
CA GLU A 32 -8.62 -5.76 8.26
C GLU A 32 -7.24 -5.84 8.94
N GLY A 33 -6.30 -6.60 8.38
CA GLY A 33 -4.94 -6.72 8.92
C GLY A 33 -4.19 -5.39 8.94
N GLU A 34 -4.39 -4.54 7.94
CA GLU A 34 -3.79 -3.20 7.88
C GLU A 34 -4.38 -2.25 8.91
N LEU A 35 -5.70 -2.29 9.12
CA LEU A 35 -6.40 -1.50 10.13
C LEU A 35 -5.94 -1.89 11.54
N GLN A 36 -5.88 -3.20 11.82
CA GLN A 36 -5.39 -3.73 13.09
C GLN A 36 -3.93 -3.34 13.33
N TYR A 37 -3.07 -3.48 12.31
CA TYR A 37 -1.69 -3.02 12.44
C TYR A 37 -1.63 -1.54 12.78
N ALA A 38 -2.36 -0.68 12.07
CA ALA A 38 -2.30 0.75 12.28
C ALA A 38 -2.80 1.14 13.67
N ALA A 39 -3.89 0.51 14.14
CA ALA A 39 -4.44 0.70 15.48
C ALA A 39 -3.45 0.32 16.59
N SER A 40 -2.55 -0.64 16.34
CA SER A 40 -1.51 -1.03 17.32
C SER A 40 -0.38 0.00 17.50
N LYS A 41 -0.35 1.08 16.70
CA LYS A 41 0.72 2.09 16.70
C LYS A 41 0.28 3.39 17.36
N GLY A 42 1.24 4.14 17.91
CA GLY A 42 0.98 5.40 18.61
C GLY A 42 0.33 6.52 17.76
N ARG A 43 0.39 6.43 16.43
CA ARG A 43 -0.35 7.33 15.52
C ARG A 43 -0.90 6.55 14.31
N PRO A 44 -2.10 5.96 14.41
CA PRO A 44 -2.67 5.12 13.36
C PRO A 44 -2.74 5.80 11.99
N GLY A 45 -3.13 7.08 11.94
CA GLY A 45 -3.23 7.86 10.69
C GLY A 45 -1.93 7.90 9.88
N ARG A 46 -0.76 8.00 10.53
CA ARG A 46 0.54 7.96 9.85
C ARG A 46 0.82 6.61 9.21
N HIS A 47 0.48 5.52 9.89
CA HIS A 47 0.69 4.17 9.38
C HIS A 47 -0.31 3.79 8.27
N LEU A 48 -1.53 4.33 8.32
CA LEU A 48 -2.50 4.23 7.22
C LEU A 48 -2.07 5.06 6.00
N ALA A 49 -1.52 6.26 6.22
CA ALA A 49 -0.99 7.08 5.14
C ALA A 49 0.18 6.42 4.40
N ALA A 50 1.11 5.79 5.12
CA ALA A 50 2.19 5.02 4.51
C ALA A 50 1.66 3.85 3.67
N ARG A 51 0.68 3.10 4.18
CA ARG A 51 0.04 1.99 3.44
C ARG A 51 -0.71 2.47 2.22
N PHE A 52 -1.42 3.58 2.32
CA PHE A 52 -2.07 4.21 1.18
C PHE A 52 -1.05 4.54 0.08
N ALA A 53 0.05 5.20 0.44
CA ALA A 53 1.13 5.51 -0.50
C ALA A 53 1.73 4.25 -1.13
N ALA A 54 1.93 3.18 -0.36
CA ALA A 54 2.42 1.91 -0.89
C ALA A 54 1.45 1.27 -1.89
N LYS A 55 0.15 1.27 -1.60
CA LYS A 55 -0.86 0.75 -2.54
C LYS A 55 -0.89 1.53 -3.85
N GLU A 56 -0.82 2.86 -3.78
CA GLU A 56 -0.73 3.72 -4.96
C GLU A 56 0.58 3.50 -5.73
N ALA A 57 1.70 3.31 -5.03
CA ALA A 57 2.98 2.95 -5.66
C ALA A 57 2.87 1.60 -6.39
N VAL A 58 2.22 0.59 -5.82
CA VAL A 58 1.98 -0.71 -6.47
C VAL A 58 1.09 -0.55 -7.71
N VAL A 59 0.02 0.24 -7.64
CA VAL A 59 -0.85 0.57 -8.79
C VAL A 59 -0.01 1.15 -9.95
N LYS A 60 0.89 2.09 -9.64
CA LYS A 60 1.78 2.71 -10.64
C LYS A 60 2.80 1.72 -11.20
N ALA A 61 3.46 0.94 -10.33
CA ALA A 61 4.46 -0.04 -10.74
C ALA A 61 3.86 -1.13 -11.66
N LEU A 62 2.68 -1.62 -11.31
CA LEU A 62 1.94 -2.60 -12.10
C LEU A 62 1.16 -1.97 -13.28
N ARG A 63 1.18 -0.64 -13.46
CA ARG A 63 0.45 0.09 -14.51
C ARG A 63 -1.05 -0.23 -14.51
N LEU A 64 -1.65 -0.33 -13.33
CA LEU A 64 -3.07 -0.61 -13.17
C LEU A 64 -3.90 0.65 -13.42
N GLY A 65 -5.17 0.45 -13.80
CA GLY A 65 -6.06 1.53 -14.23
C GLY A 65 -6.86 2.18 -13.11
N PRO A 66 -7.59 3.27 -13.43
CA PRO A 66 -8.60 3.84 -12.55
C PRO A 66 -9.62 2.80 -12.10
N GLY A 67 -10.07 2.87 -10.85
CA GLY A 67 -11.02 1.91 -10.28
C GLY A 67 -10.39 0.63 -9.73
N THR A 68 -9.05 0.52 -9.75
CA THR A 68 -8.35 -0.55 -9.02
C THR A 68 -8.76 -0.55 -7.55
N SER A 69 -9.15 -1.71 -7.03
CA SER A 69 -9.47 -1.86 -5.62
C SER A 69 -8.18 -1.84 -4.80
N LEU A 70 -7.93 -0.74 -4.09
CA LEU A 70 -6.74 -0.64 -3.22
C LEU A 70 -6.76 -1.67 -2.08
N ARG A 71 -7.94 -2.19 -1.73
CA ARG A 71 -8.08 -3.28 -0.76
C ARG A 71 -7.52 -4.61 -1.26
N GLU A 72 -7.42 -4.80 -2.58
CA GLU A 72 -6.79 -5.99 -3.17
C GLU A 72 -5.25 -5.98 -3.10
N ILE A 73 -4.67 -4.86 -2.65
CA ILE A 73 -3.23 -4.68 -2.42
C ILE A 73 -3.04 -4.54 -0.91
N GLU A 74 -2.60 -5.59 -0.24
CA GLU A 74 -2.36 -5.58 1.21
C GLU A 74 -0.88 -5.37 1.51
N VAL A 75 -0.58 -4.40 2.37
CA VAL A 75 0.77 -4.19 2.92
C VAL A 75 0.89 -4.94 4.24
N VAL A 76 1.60 -6.06 4.18
CA VAL A 76 1.91 -6.90 5.34
C VAL A 76 3.22 -6.43 5.96
N ALA A 77 3.23 -6.23 7.28
CA ALA A 77 4.47 -5.90 7.98
C ALA A 77 5.38 -7.13 8.04
N GLY A 78 6.68 -6.92 7.84
CA GLY A 78 7.69 -7.97 8.01
C GLY A 78 7.78 -8.49 9.44
N ASP A 79 8.41 -9.65 9.60
CA ASP A 79 8.68 -10.30 10.88
C ASP A 79 10.18 -10.24 11.25
N GLU A 80 10.59 -10.93 12.31
CA GLU A 80 12.00 -10.93 12.76
C GLU A 80 12.96 -11.57 11.75
N ARG A 81 12.47 -12.46 10.87
CA ARG A 81 13.29 -13.16 9.86
C ARG A 81 13.36 -12.37 8.57
N ASP A 82 12.27 -11.72 8.19
CA ASP A 82 12.22 -10.78 7.07
C ASP A 82 11.51 -9.49 7.51
N PRO A 83 12.24 -8.47 7.96
CA PRO A 83 11.66 -7.23 8.46
C PRO A 83 11.10 -6.35 7.33
N ALA A 84 11.33 -6.69 6.07
CA ALA A 84 10.84 -5.90 4.96
C ALA A 84 9.31 -5.97 4.88
N PRO A 85 8.62 -4.85 4.60
CA PRO A 85 7.20 -4.88 4.30
C PRO A 85 6.95 -5.64 2.99
N GLN A 86 5.93 -6.49 2.99
CA GLN A 86 5.57 -7.34 1.86
C GLN A 86 4.23 -6.93 1.26
N ILE A 87 4.07 -7.18 -0.04
CA ILE A 87 2.80 -6.98 -0.76
C ILE A 87 2.10 -8.32 -0.96
N ARG A 88 0.87 -8.41 -0.48
CA ARG A 88 -0.04 -9.51 -0.83
C ARG A 88 -1.11 -8.98 -1.79
N LEU A 89 -1.10 -9.53 -3.01
CA LEU A 89 -2.10 -9.24 -4.02
C LEU A 89 -3.24 -10.25 -3.94
N SER A 90 -4.46 -9.78 -4.23
CA SER A 90 -5.65 -10.62 -4.32
C SER A 90 -6.55 -10.17 -5.46
N GLY A 91 -7.60 -10.94 -5.73
CA GLY A 91 -8.61 -10.60 -6.73
C GLY A 91 -8.03 -10.25 -8.09
N ARG A 92 -8.60 -9.22 -8.73
CA ARG A 92 -8.21 -8.80 -10.07
C ARG A 92 -6.78 -8.30 -10.15
N VAL A 93 -6.29 -7.64 -9.09
CA VAL A 93 -4.90 -7.14 -9.07
C VAL A 93 -3.91 -8.29 -9.15
N ARG A 94 -4.14 -9.38 -8.40
CA ARG A 94 -3.29 -10.57 -8.47
C ARG A 94 -3.32 -11.18 -9.86
N ASP A 95 -4.52 -11.39 -10.42
CA ASP A 95 -4.67 -12.02 -11.74
C ASP A 95 -3.91 -11.22 -12.84
N GLN A 96 -3.92 -9.88 -12.74
CA GLN A 96 -3.18 -9.00 -13.65
C GLN A 96 -1.65 -9.05 -13.45
N ALA A 97 -1.17 -9.19 -12.22
CA ALA A 97 0.26 -9.37 -11.95
C ALA A 97 0.73 -10.75 -12.46
N ASP A 98 -0.01 -11.81 -12.14
CA ASP A 98 0.30 -13.20 -12.49
C ASP A 98 0.31 -13.42 -14.01
N SER A 99 -0.66 -12.85 -14.74
CA SER A 99 -0.70 -12.92 -16.22
C SER A 99 0.50 -12.27 -16.91
N ARG A 100 1.25 -11.44 -16.18
CA ARG A 100 2.50 -10.81 -16.65
C ARG A 100 3.75 -11.43 -16.00
N GLY A 101 3.57 -12.42 -15.12
CA GLY A 101 4.66 -13.03 -14.35
C GLY A 101 5.35 -12.07 -13.39
N LEU A 102 4.66 -11.05 -12.86
CA LEU A 102 5.28 -10.00 -12.05
C LEU A 102 5.08 -10.20 -10.55
N SER A 103 6.15 -10.00 -9.79
CA SER A 103 6.13 -9.79 -8.35
C SER A 103 6.39 -8.32 -8.02
N VAL A 104 6.07 -7.88 -6.80
CA VAL A 104 6.25 -6.49 -6.37
C VAL A 104 6.93 -6.40 -5.01
N GLN A 105 8.00 -5.62 -4.93
CA GLN A 105 8.66 -5.24 -3.69
C GLN A 105 8.35 -3.79 -3.35
N VAL A 106 8.31 -3.46 -2.06
CA VAL A 106 8.02 -2.10 -1.60
C VAL A 106 8.98 -1.65 -0.49
N SER A 107 9.18 -0.34 -0.43
CA SER A 107 9.78 0.33 0.73
C SER A 107 8.92 1.52 1.11
N LEU A 108 8.69 1.68 2.41
CA LEU A 108 7.84 2.73 2.97
C LEU A 108 8.64 3.61 3.91
N THR A 109 8.33 4.90 3.92
CA THR A 109 8.91 5.87 4.86
C THR A 109 7.85 6.85 5.33
N HIS A 110 8.07 7.46 6.49
CA HIS A 110 7.23 8.55 6.96
C HIS A 110 8.03 9.54 7.80
N ALA A 111 7.65 10.81 7.70
CA ALA A 111 8.07 11.88 8.59
C ALA A 111 6.90 12.27 9.51
N ARG A 112 6.97 13.48 10.10
CA ARG A 112 5.89 14.01 10.95
C ARG A 112 4.59 14.22 10.17
N GLU A 113 4.70 14.75 8.96
CA GLU A 113 3.54 15.26 8.19
C GLU A 113 3.33 14.53 6.88
N MET A 114 4.35 13.80 6.40
CA MET A 114 4.34 13.10 5.12
C MET A 114 4.55 11.61 5.32
N ALA A 115 3.94 10.81 4.45
CA ALA A 115 4.25 9.40 4.28
C ALA A 115 4.46 9.12 2.79
N GLY A 116 5.38 8.23 2.47
CA GLY A 116 5.70 7.89 1.09
C GLY A 116 6.11 6.45 0.94
N ALA A 117 6.06 5.97 -0.30
CA ALA A 117 6.48 4.62 -0.64
C ALA A 117 6.99 4.56 -2.07
N VAL A 118 7.87 3.59 -2.30
CA VAL A 118 8.31 3.16 -3.63
C VAL A 118 7.97 1.68 -3.80
N ALA A 119 7.57 1.32 -5.02
CA ALA A 119 7.28 -0.05 -5.43
C ALA A 119 8.07 -0.38 -6.70
N ILE A 120 8.64 -1.59 -6.76
CA ILE A 120 9.33 -2.14 -7.92
C ILE A 120 8.61 -3.41 -8.34
N ALA A 121 8.19 -3.47 -9.60
CA ALA A 121 7.62 -4.66 -10.21
C ALA A 121 8.66 -5.33 -11.11
N GLU A 122 8.87 -6.63 -10.92
CA GLU A 122 9.84 -7.40 -11.69
C GLU A 122 9.33 -8.81 -11.97
N SER A 123 9.75 -9.37 -13.10
CA SER A 123 9.49 -10.75 -13.47
C SER A 123 10.02 -11.69 -12.39
N ALA A 124 9.15 -12.58 -11.92
CA ALA A 124 9.47 -13.59 -10.91
C ALA A 124 10.41 -14.68 -11.45
#